data_AF-A0A542E9L0-F1
#
_entry.id   AF-A0A542E9L0-F1
#
_cell.length_a   1.000
_cell.length_b   1.000
_cell.length_c   1.000
_cell.angle_alpha   90.00
_cell.angle_beta   90.00
_cell.angle_gamma   90.00
#
_symmetry.space_group_name_H-M   'P 1'
#
loop_
_entity.id
_entity.type
_entity.pdbx_description
1 polymer ?
#
loop_
_entity_poly.entity_id
_entity_poly.type
_entity_poly.pdbx_seq_one_letter_code
_entity_poly.pdbx_strand_id
1 'polypeptide(L)'
;MSSSMAAGARVALAIGVIKWVLIAVAIIAAGMAILLPLLDPTTDYTLAVGIASAVGCLVWILFIWVLFGWFEHTLTALVTIARNTTPQFPVTYDVPPASYDQPRS
;
A
#
# COMPACT_ATOMS: atom_id res chain seq x y z
N MET A 1 13.91 -13.79 -11.03
CA MET A 1 12.70 -13.18 -10.40
C MET A 1 11.61 -13.14 -11.45
N SER A 2 10.50 -13.85 -11.25
CA SER A 2 9.37 -13.80 -12.20
C SER A 2 8.77 -12.38 -12.23
N SER A 3 8.47 -11.90 -13.44
CA SER A 3 7.92 -10.57 -13.72
C SER A 3 6.66 -10.22 -12.90
N SER A 4 5.92 -11.23 -12.43
CA SER A 4 4.74 -11.10 -11.58
C SER A 4 5.02 -10.60 -10.16
N MET A 5 6.11 -11.05 -9.50
CA MET A 5 6.46 -10.60 -8.15
C MET A 5 6.93 -9.15 -8.12
N ALA A 6 7.66 -8.72 -9.15
CA ALA A 6 8.10 -7.33 -9.30
C ALA A 6 6.91 -6.39 -9.58
N ALA A 7 5.90 -6.85 -10.33
CA ALA A 7 4.67 -6.09 -10.56
C ALA A 7 3.86 -5.90 -9.26
N GLY A 8 3.68 -6.96 -8.46
CA GLY A 8 2.94 -6.89 -7.20
C GLY A 8 3.53 -5.90 -6.18
N ALA A 9 4.86 -5.86 -6.07
CA ALA A 9 5.55 -4.90 -5.19
C ALA A 9 5.38 -3.44 -5.66
N ARG A 10 5.35 -3.19 -6.97
CA ARG A 10 5.13 -1.84 -7.53
C ARG A 10 3.69 -1.35 -7.31
N VAL A 11 2.72 -2.25 -7.41
CA VAL A 11 1.30 -1.93 -7.15
C VAL A 11 1.07 -1.55 -5.68
N ALA A 12 1.66 -2.30 -4.74
CA ALA A 12 1.56 -1.98 -3.31
C ALA A 12 2.12 -0.57 -3.00
N LEU A 13 3.25 -0.22 -3.62
CA LEU A 13 3.89 1.09 -3.45
C LEU A 13 3.02 2.21 -4.06
N ALA A 14 2.46 2.01 -5.26
CA ALA A 14 1.55 2.96 -5.89
C ALA A 14 0.28 3.20 -5.05
N ILE A 15 -0.30 2.14 -4.49
CA ILE A 15 -1.46 2.21 -3.58
C ILE A 15 -1.12 3.00 -2.31
N GLY A 16 0.06 2.79 -1.75
CA GLY A 16 0.56 3.57 -0.61
C GLY A 16 0.69 5.06 -0.93
N VAL A 17 1.21 5.42 -2.10
CA VAL A 17 1.29 6.83 -2.54
C VAL A 17 -0.10 7.44 -2.73
N ILE A 18 -1.01 6.73 -3.40
CA ILE A 18 -2.38 7.20 -3.65
C ILE A 18 -3.13 7.43 -2.33
N LYS A 19 -2.95 6.54 -1.33
CA LYS A 19 -3.50 6.71 0.02
C LYS A 19 -3.14 8.08 0.61
N TRP A 20 -1.86 8.43 0.59
CA TRP A 20 -1.38 9.68 1.16
C TRP A 20 -1.83 10.91 0.36
N VAL A 21 -1.92 10.80 -0.97
CA VAL A 21 -2.48 11.87 -1.81
C VAL A 21 -3.96 12.12 -1.47
N LEU A 22 -4.76 11.06 -1.35
CA LEU A 22 -6.18 11.17 -1.00
C LEU A 22 -6.37 11.78 0.40
N ILE A 23 -5.54 11.38 1.37
CA ILE A 23 -5.56 11.97 2.71
C ILE A 23 -5.19 13.46 2.66
N ALA A 24 -4.15 13.83 1.92
CA ALA A 24 -3.73 15.23 1.79
C ALA A 24 -4.84 16.10 1.17
N VAL A 25 -5.51 15.61 0.13
CA VAL A 25 -6.66 16.30 -0.49
C VAL A 25 -7.81 16.45 0.52
N ALA A 26 -8.12 15.41 1.29
CA ALA A 26 -9.16 15.47 2.31
C ALA A 26 -8.85 16.46 3.44
N ILE A 27 -7.58 16.57 3.86
CA ILE A 27 -7.14 17.56 4.85
C ILE A 27 -7.31 18.98 4.31
N ILE A 28 -6.91 19.23 3.06
CA ILE A 28 -7.09 20.54 2.42
C ILE A 28 -8.58 20.88 2.34
N ALA A 29 -9.42 19.93 1.92
CA ALA A 29 -10.87 20.12 1.85
C ALA A 29 -11.48 20.43 3.22
N ALA A 30 -11.07 19.72 4.28
CA ALA A 30 -11.51 19.98 5.65
C ALA A 30 -11.07 21.37 6.14
N GLY A 31 -9.84 21.78 5.82
CA GLY A 31 -9.34 23.12 6.14
C GLY A 31 -10.16 24.21 5.44
N MET A 32 -10.43 24.05 4.14
CA MET A 32 -11.24 25.00 3.37
C MET A 32 -12.69 25.06 3.86
N ALA A 33 -13.27 23.92 4.26
CA ALA A 33 -14.62 23.84 4.80
C ALA A 33 -14.82 24.65 6.09
N ILE A 34 -13.76 24.83 6.89
CA ILE A 34 -13.80 25.65 8.11
C ILE A 34 -13.36 27.10 7.80
N LEU A 35 -12.33 27.27 6.96
CA LEU A 35 -11.76 28.58 6.65
C LEU A 35 -12.73 29.48 5.89
N LEU A 36 -13.49 28.93 4.93
CA LEU A 36 -14.43 29.70 4.12
C LEU A 36 -15.54 30.35 4.98
N PRO A 37 -16.25 29.63 5.87
CA PRO A 37 -17.22 30.24 6.78
C PRO A 37 -16.62 31.19 7.80
N LEU A 38 -15.34 31.04 8.18
CA LEU A 38 -14.66 31.95 9.10
C LEU A 38 -14.33 33.30 8.46
N LEU A 39 -14.02 33.32 7.16
CA LEU A 39 -13.67 34.53 6.42
C LEU A 39 -14.91 35.35 6.03
N ASP A 40 -16.06 34.69 5.83
CA ASP A 40 -17.33 35.35 5.53
C ASP A 40 -18.50 34.64 6.25
N PRO A 41 -18.72 34.94 7.54
CA PRO A 41 -19.79 34.35 8.32
C PRO A 41 -21.13 34.98 7.92
N THR A 42 -21.70 34.50 6.83
CA THR A 42 -23.00 34.96 6.33
C THR A 42 -24.15 34.58 7.28
N THR A 43 -24.06 33.42 7.96
CA THR A 43 -24.99 32.96 9.01
C THR A 43 -24.29 32.00 9.98
N ASP A 44 -24.78 31.88 11.22
CA ASP A 44 -24.28 30.87 12.18
C ASP A 44 -24.39 29.44 11.63
N TYR A 45 -25.38 29.18 10.77
CA TYR A 45 -25.57 27.90 10.09
C TYR A 45 -24.42 27.55 9.13
N THR A 46 -23.74 28.54 8.55
CA THR A 46 -22.64 28.28 7.60
C THR A 46 -21.42 27.69 8.29
N LEU A 47 -21.12 28.16 9.50
CA LEU A 47 -20.05 27.61 10.33
C LEU A 47 -20.37 26.19 10.80
N ALA A 48 -21.62 25.93 11.22
CA ALA A 48 -22.06 24.60 11.64
C ALA A 48 -21.95 23.56 10.51
N VAL A 49 -22.32 23.94 9.28
CA VAL A 49 -22.14 23.09 8.08
C VAL A 49 -20.66 22.88 7.77
N GLY A 50 -19.84 23.92 7.89
CA GLY A 50 -18.38 23.82 7.75
C GLY A 50 -17.76 22.80 8.70
N ILE A 51 -18.11 22.88 9.99
CA ILE A 51 -17.66 21.93 11.02
C ILE A 51 -18.15 20.51 10.71
N ALA A 52 -19.43 20.34 10.37
CA ALA A 52 -20.00 19.03 10.04
C ALA A 52 -19.29 18.38 8.84
N SER A 53 -18.98 19.15 7.80
CA SER A 53 -18.24 18.66 6.64
C SER A 53 -16.78 18.33 6.93
N ALA A 54 -16.11 19.09 7.81
CA ALA A 54 -14.77 18.76 8.30
C ALA A 54 -14.75 17.45 9.11
N VAL A 55 -15.75 17.21 9.97
CA VAL A 55 -15.93 15.92 10.65
C VAL A 55 -16.17 14.79 9.64
N GLY A 56 -16.98 15.04 8.61
CA GLY A 56 -17.16 14.10 7.49
C GLY A 56 -15.84 13.75 6.79
N CYS A 57 -14.95 14.73 6.60
CA CYS A 57 -13.61 14.50 6.04
C CYS A 57 -12.73 13.65 6.97
N LEU A 58 -12.83 13.80 8.30
CA LEU A 58 -12.11 12.94 9.24
C LEU A 58 -12.57 11.48 9.16
N VAL A 59 -13.88 11.24 9.06
CA VAL A 59 -14.44 9.90 8.86
C VAL A 59 -13.97 9.30 7.52
N TRP A 60 -13.94 10.12 6.46
CA TRP A 60 -13.43 9.72 5.15
C TRP A 60 -11.94 9.37 5.18
N ILE A 61 -11.12 10.17 5.87
CA ILE A 61 -9.69 9.89 6.09
C ILE A 61 -9.51 8.56 6.81
N LEU A 62 -10.31 8.28 7.85
CA LEU A 62 -10.29 7.00 8.56
C LEU A 62 -10.63 5.84 7.61
N PHE A 63 -11.64 6.00 6.75
CA PHE A 63 -12.01 5.00 5.75
C PHE A 63 -10.87 4.71 4.76
N ILE A 64 -10.25 5.75 4.20
CA ILE A 64 -9.08 5.61 3.31
C ILE A 64 -7.95 4.90 4.05
N TRP A 65 -7.68 5.31 5.29
CA TRP A 65 -6.60 4.75 6.08
C TRP A 65 -6.81 3.25 6.32
N VAL A 66 -8.02 2.84 6.70
CA VAL A 66 -8.36 1.42 6.93
C VAL A 66 -8.33 0.63 5.61
N LEU A 67 -9.00 1.09 4.56
CA LEU A 67 -9.08 0.37 3.28
C LEU A 67 -7.71 0.20 2.64
N PHE A 68 -6.98 1.30 2.46
CA PHE A 68 -5.68 1.28 1.80
C PHE A 68 -4.59 0.71 2.72
N GLY A 69 -4.67 0.93 4.04
CA GLY A 69 -3.75 0.33 5.00
C GLY A 69 -3.87 -1.19 5.07
N TRP A 70 -5.10 -1.72 5.07
CA TRP A 70 -5.33 -3.16 5.02
C TRP A 70 -4.89 -3.77 3.68
N PHE A 71 -5.09 -3.06 2.56
CA PHE A 71 -4.66 -3.50 1.24
C PHE A 71 -3.12 -3.56 1.13
N GLU A 72 -2.42 -2.54 1.64
CA GLU A 72 -0.95 -2.49 1.71
C GLU A 72 -0.38 -3.64 2.56
N HIS A 73 -1.00 -3.90 3.72
CA HIS A 73 -0.58 -4.98 4.60
C HIS A 73 -0.79 -6.36 3.96
N THR A 74 -1.94 -6.58 3.34
CA THR A 74 -2.27 -7.85 2.66
C THR A 74 -1.34 -8.12 1.48
N LEU A 75 -1.08 -7.11 0.64
CA LEU A 75 -0.14 -7.27 -0.49
C LEU A 75 1.28 -7.55 -0.02
N THR A 76 1.74 -6.90 1.04
CA THR A 76 3.06 -7.13 1.62
C THR A 76 3.18 -8.55 2.18
N ALA A 77 2.15 -9.04 2.87
CA ALA A 77 2.09 -10.40 3.37
C ALA A 77 2.12 -11.43 2.23
N LEU A 78 1.32 -11.21 1.18
CA LEU A 78 1.28 -12.08 0.00
C LEU A 78 2.62 -12.13 -0.74
N VAL A 79 3.29 -10.99 -0.92
CA VAL A 79 4.64 -10.94 -1.51
C VAL A 79 5.65 -11.70 -0.65
N THR A 80 5.55 -11.59 0.67
CA THR A 80 6.44 -12.29 1.61
C THR A 80 6.23 -13.80 1.54
N ILE A 81 4.97 -14.26 1.52
CA ILE A 81 4.63 -15.68 1.34
C ILE A 81 5.15 -16.18 0.00
N ALA A 82 4.88 -15.45 -1.10
CA ALA A 82 5.33 -15.84 -2.43
C ALA A 82 6.86 -15.98 -2.53
N ARG A 83 7.63 -15.14 -1.82
CA ARG A 83 9.09 -15.28 -1.72
C ARG A 83 9.51 -16.55 -0.99
N ASN A 84 8.81 -16.88 0.09
CA ASN A 84 9.14 -18.03 0.94
C ASN A 84 8.60 -19.37 0.41
N THR A 85 7.61 -19.36 -0.50
CA THR A 85 7.03 -20.57 -1.10
C THR A 85 7.55 -20.87 -2.50
N THR A 86 8.40 -20.02 -3.09
CA THR A 86 9.08 -20.35 -4.35
C THR A 86 9.91 -21.62 -4.16
N PRO A 87 9.66 -22.70 -4.94
CA PRO A 87 10.49 -23.89 -4.89
C PRO A 87 11.93 -23.48 -5.23
N GLN A 88 12.85 -23.61 -4.27
CA GLN A 88 14.26 -23.64 -4.61
C GLN A 88 14.44 -24.92 -5.43
N PHE A 89 14.57 -24.78 -6.76
CA PHE A 89 14.99 -25.90 -7.59
C PHE A 89 16.25 -26.48 -6.93
N PRO A 90 16.29 -27.80 -6.68
CA PRO A 90 17.45 -28.40 -6.07
C PRO A 90 18.66 -28.03 -6.92
N VAL A 91 19.65 -27.39 -6.29
CA VAL A 91 20.94 -27.15 -6.90
C VAL A 91 21.45 -28.53 -7.28
N THR A 92 21.45 -28.85 -8.58
CA THR A 92 22.14 -30.02 -9.10
C THR A 92 23.60 -29.75 -8.85
N TYR A 93 24.10 -30.22 -7.71
CA TYR A 93 25.52 -30.39 -7.54
C TYR A 93 25.89 -31.43 -8.58
N ASP A 94 26.57 -31.02 -9.66
CA ASP A 94 27.36 -31.92 -10.48
C ASP A 94 28.42 -32.51 -9.53
N VAL A 95 28.04 -33.56 -8.82
CA VAL A 95 28.95 -34.35 -8.01
C VAL A 95 29.93 -34.95 -9.02
N PRO A 96 31.24 -34.64 -8.94
CA PRO A 96 32.21 -35.27 -9.82
C PRO A 96 32.06 -36.79 -9.68
N PRO A 97 32.04 -37.55 -10.79
CA PRO A 97 31.89 -39.00 -10.73
C PRO A 97 32.93 -39.57 -9.78
N ALA A 98 32.50 -40.46 -8.90
CA ALA A 98 33.37 -41.02 -7.88
C ALA A 98 34.58 -41.71 -8.55
N SER A 99 35.75 -41.62 -7.91
CA SER A 99 37.03 -42.06 -8.48
C SER A 99 37.10 -43.56 -8.85
N TYR A 100 36.12 -44.36 -8.44
CA TYR A 100 36.01 -45.77 -8.81
C TYR A 100 35.28 -46.03 -10.13
N ASP A 101 34.59 -45.03 -10.72
CA ASP A 101 33.88 -45.17 -12.00
C ASP A 101 34.75 -44.81 -13.22
N GLN A 102 36.02 -44.47 -13.02
CA GLN A 102 36.94 -44.19 -14.11
C GLN A 102 37.52 -45.51 -14.68
N PRO A 103 37.28 -45.84 -15.96
CA PRO A 103 37.90 -47.00 -16.58
C PRO A 103 39.42 -46.82 -16.55
N ARG A 104 40.11 -47.75 -15.89
CA ARG A 104 41.57 -47.79 -15.86
C ARG A 104 42.07 -48.01 -17.28
N SER A 105 42.62 -46.96 -17.89
CA SER A 105 43.47 -47.03 -19.08
C SER A 105 44.87 -47.47 -18.69
#